data_AF-A0A2P4QBE5-F1
#
_entry.id   AF-A0A2P4QBE5-F1
#
_cell.length_a   1.000
_cell.length_b   1.000
_cell.length_c   1.000
_cell.angle_alpha   90.00
_cell.angle_beta   90.00
_cell.angle_gamma   90.00
#
_symmetry.space_group_name_H-M   'P 1'
#
loop_
_entity.id
_entity.type
_entity.pdbx_description
1 polymer ?
#
loop_
_entity_poly.entity_id
_entity_poly.type
_entity_poly.pdbx_seq_one_letter_code
_entity_poly.pdbx_strand_id
1 'polypeptide(L)'
;MKKDVWLRLTNCKNKPLSEEQVRGIHPDIEELLTREVNRYHNKKNRQKIKIEANAIPEGSSTLFRLDGFEKQLEERELHVQQRENNIKKTIEAQVAEERKHLKDEYDALKSRLESEYNNCMVDMKQKIYSFKHQLEEQQKSGSDDLERQYKSRICALDKSNAVKDKEIGKLSASLSRSKNEIKDLKHVLSSVKKTIKTLDDIIYSKDQTIIAY
;
A
#
# COMPACT_ATOMS: atom_id res chain seq x y z
N MET A 1 -52.06 12.55 31.47
CA MET A 1 -51.81 13.04 32.84
C MET A 1 -51.29 14.48 32.95
N LYS A 2 -50.59 15.06 31.96
CA LYS A 2 -50.01 16.41 32.06
C LYS A 2 -51.02 17.58 32.16
N LYS A 3 -52.23 17.45 31.60
CA LYS A 3 -53.22 18.57 31.57
C LYS A 3 -53.95 18.81 32.90
N ASP A 4 -54.04 17.80 33.77
CA ASP A 4 -54.86 17.88 34.99
C ASP A 4 -54.23 18.69 36.12
N VAL A 5 -52.90 18.67 36.25
CA VAL A 5 -52.18 19.45 37.27
C VAL A 5 -52.24 20.93 36.91
N TRP A 6 -52.03 21.25 35.63
CA TRP A 6 -52.12 22.60 35.10
C TRP A 6 -53.52 23.19 35.22
N LEU A 7 -54.54 22.43 34.84
CA LEU A 7 -55.94 22.85 35.00
C LEU A 7 -56.32 23.13 36.47
N ARG A 8 -55.65 22.49 37.44
CA ARG A 8 -55.91 22.69 38.87
C ARG A 8 -55.17 23.89 39.45
N LEU A 9 -53.96 24.15 38.97
CA LEU A 9 -53.18 25.32 39.37
C LEU A 9 -53.77 26.62 38.81
N THR A 10 -54.38 26.56 37.62
CA THR A 10 -55.12 27.69 37.03
C THR A 10 -56.52 27.87 37.62
N ASN A 11 -57.14 26.83 38.20
CA ASN A 11 -58.47 26.90 38.82
C ASN A 11 -58.46 26.91 40.37
N CYS A 12 -57.30 27.14 41.00
CA CYS A 12 -57.20 27.19 42.46
C CYS A 12 -57.98 28.39 43.02
N LYS A 13 -58.86 28.16 44.02
CA LYS A 13 -59.68 29.22 44.65
C LYS A 13 -58.86 30.34 45.28
N ASN A 14 -57.65 30.03 45.75
CA ASN A 14 -56.76 30.99 46.40
C ASN A 14 -55.55 31.22 45.49
N LYS A 15 -55.52 32.36 44.77
CA LYS A 15 -54.48 32.77 43.82
C LYS A 15 -54.23 31.76 42.67
N PRO A 16 -55.06 31.75 41.62
CA PRO A 16 -54.79 30.96 40.43
C PRO A 16 -53.55 31.46 39.69
N LEU A 17 -52.73 30.55 39.18
CA LEU A 17 -51.62 30.88 38.29
C LEU A 17 -52.16 31.17 36.88
N SER A 18 -51.55 32.13 36.17
CA SER A 18 -51.89 32.38 34.76
C SER A 18 -51.35 31.27 33.85
N GLU A 19 -51.95 31.11 32.67
CA GLU A 19 -51.54 30.08 31.72
C GLU A 19 -50.08 30.26 31.25
N GLU A 20 -49.62 31.50 31.15
CA GLU A 20 -48.23 31.83 30.81
C GLU A 20 -47.26 31.48 31.95
N GLN A 21 -47.65 31.72 33.20
CA GLN A 21 -46.86 31.33 34.38
C GLN A 21 -46.72 29.81 34.47
N VAL A 22 -47.78 29.09 34.13
CA VAL A 22 -47.80 27.62 34.11
C VAL A 22 -46.91 27.06 32.99
N ARG A 23 -46.97 27.65 31.78
CA ARG A 23 -46.12 27.25 30.65
C ARG A 23 -44.64 27.53 30.87
N GLY A 24 -44.30 28.47 31.76
CA GLY A 24 -42.91 28.80 32.13
C GLY A 24 -42.30 27.93 33.24
N ILE A 25 -43.00 26.92 33.76
CA ILE A 25 -42.48 26.07 34.83
C ILE A 25 -41.46 25.07 34.28
N HIS A 26 -40.30 25.00 34.93
CA HIS A 26 -39.23 24.08 34.57
C HIS A 26 -39.68 22.61 34.72
N PRO A 27 -39.29 21.69 33.82
CA PRO A 27 -39.69 20.28 33.88
C PRO A 27 -39.50 19.59 35.24
N ASP A 28 -38.37 19.84 35.91
CA ASP A 28 -38.10 19.27 37.25
C ASP A 28 -39.10 19.74 38.32
N ILE A 29 -39.59 20.98 38.21
CA ILE A 29 -40.59 21.54 39.14
C ILE A 29 -41.99 20.98 38.80
N GLU A 30 -42.30 20.80 37.51
CA GLU A 30 -43.54 20.14 37.05
C GLU A 30 -43.63 18.71 37.60
N GLU A 31 -42.52 17.96 37.58
CA GLU A 31 -42.46 16.60 38.12
C GLU A 31 -42.74 16.58 39.63
N LEU A 32 -42.10 17.48 40.37
CA LEU A 32 -42.32 17.61 41.82
C LEU A 32 -43.77 17.97 42.16
N LEU A 33 -44.37 18.93 41.44
CA LEU A 33 -45.77 19.34 41.63
C LEU A 33 -46.73 18.18 41.33
N THR A 34 -46.49 17.46 40.24
CA THR A 34 -47.28 16.27 39.87
C THR A 34 -47.20 15.21 40.96
N ARG A 35 -46.01 14.96 41.50
CA ARG A 35 -45.80 14.02 42.61
C ARG A 35 -46.57 14.44 43.87
N GLU A 36 -46.53 15.72 44.24
CA GLU A 36 -47.21 16.23 45.43
C GLU A 36 -48.75 16.18 45.31
N VAL A 37 -49.28 16.57 44.15
CA VAL A 37 -50.73 16.51 43.89
C VAL A 37 -51.23 15.05 43.95
N ASN A 38 -50.49 14.13 43.36
CA ASN A 38 -50.81 12.70 43.43
C ASN A 38 -50.74 12.18 44.88
N ARG A 39 -49.71 12.57 45.64
CA ARG A 39 -49.57 12.23 47.06
C ARG A 39 -50.79 12.67 47.87
N TYR A 40 -51.24 13.92 47.70
CA TYR A 40 -52.41 14.45 48.38
C TYR A 40 -53.68 13.68 48.00
N HIS A 41 -53.88 13.38 46.72
CA HIS A 41 -55.04 12.65 46.25
C HIS A 41 -55.08 11.22 46.81
N ASN A 42 -53.95 10.52 46.78
CA ASN A 42 -53.81 9.18 47.34
C ASN A 42 -54.10 9.19 48.84
N LYS A 43 -53.60 10.18 49.58
CA LYS A 43 -53.90 10.36 51.00
C LYS A 43 -55.41 10.56 51.25
N LYS A 44 -56.06 11.38 50.45
CA LYS A 44 -57.51 11.64 50.55
C LYS A 44 -58.33 10.40 50.20
N ASN A 45 -57.94 9.65 49.17
CA ASN A 45 -58.61 8.40 48.80
C ASN A 45 -58.44 7.33 49.89
N ARG A 46 -57.25 7.21 50.49
CA ARG A 46 -57.01 6.30 51.63
C ARG A 46 -57.92 6.63 52.82
N GLN A 47 -58.13 7.91 53.12
CA GLN A 47 -59.07 8.33 54.16
C GLN A 47 -60.51 7.95 53.83
N LYS A 48 -60.96 8.15 52.58
CA LYS A 48 -62.30 7.75 52.14
C LYS A 48 -62.53 6.25 52.29
N ILE A 49 -61.61 5.43 51.76
CA ILE A 49 -61.67 3.97 51.83
C ILE A 49 -61.67 3.50 53.30
N LYS A 50 -60.90 4.16 54.18
CA LYS A 50 -60.88 3.83 55.61
C LYS A 50 -62.22 4.08 56.30
N ILE A 51 -62.90 5.18 55.96
CA ILE A 51 -64.23 5.49 56.51
C ILE A 51 -65.27 4.48 55.99
N GLU A 52 -65.24 4.18 54.70
CA GLU A 52 -66.17 3.25 54.04
C GLU A 52 -66.03 1.81 54.55
N ALA A 53 -64.80 1.32 54.71
CA ALA A 53 -64.54 -0.02 55.23
C ALA A 53 -64.94 -0.18 56.72
N ASN A 54 -64.84 0.89 57.52
CA ASN A 54 -65.28 0.85 58.91
C ASN A 54 -66.82 0.84 59.07
N ALA A 55 -67.57 1.14 58.00
CA ALA A 55 -69.03 1.02 57.99
C ALA A 55 -69.52 -0.41 57.71
N ILE A 56 -68.62 -1.29 57.23
CA ILE A 56 -68.90 -2.71 56.93
C ILE A 56 -68.37 -3.57 58.10
N PRO A 57 -69.14 -4.52 58.66
CA PRO A 57 -68.73 -5.30 59.84
C PRO A 57 -67.38 -6.04 59.72
N GLU A 58 -66.96 -6.45 58.51
CA GLU A 58 -65.68 -7.12 58.23
C GLU A 58 -64.63 -6.23 57.51
N GLY A 59 -64.97 -4.97 57.21
CA GLY A 59 -64.09 -4.11 56.41
C GLY A 59 -62.83 -3.67 57.16
N SER A 60 -62.93 -3.52 58.48
CA SER A 60 -61.77 -3.17 59.33
C SER A 60 -60.71 -4.27 59.30
N SER A 61 -61.09 -5.54 59.51
CA SER A 61 -60.18 -6.69 59.45
C SER A 61 -59.53 -6.87 58.08
N THR A 62 -60.25 -6.56 57.01
CA THR A 62 -59.73 -6.63 55.63
C THR A 62 -58.68 -5.55 55.37
N LEU A 63 -58.89 -4.32 55.86
CA LEU A 63 -57.92 -3.24 55.75
C LEU A 63 -56.61 -3.52 56.49
N PHE A 64 -56.67 -4.09 57.69
CA PHE A 64 -55.46 -4.48 58.44
C PHE A 64 -54.65 -5.55 57.70
N ARG A 65 -55.31 -6.51 57.04
CA ARG A 65 -54.63 -7.52 56.20
C ARG A 65 -53.97 -6.88 54.98
N LEU A 66 -54.63 -5.92 54.34
CA LEU A 66 -54.08 -5.19 53.20
C LEU A 66 -52.87 -4.32 53.57
N ASP A 67 -52.88 -3.65 54.73
CA ASP A 67 -51.71 -2.92 55.24
C ASP A 67 -50.50 -3.86 55.47
N GLY A 68 -50.77 -5.09 55.94
CA GLY A 68 -49.75 -6.14 56.04
C GLY A 68 -49.18 -6.56 54.68
N PHE A 69 -50.03 -6.69 53.66
CA PHE A 69 -49.59 -7.00 52.29
C PHE A 69 -48.80 -5.85 51.64
N GLU A 70 -49.19 -4.59 51.88
CA GLU A 70 -48.50 -3.40 51.38
C GLU A 70 -47.06 -3.35 51.91
N LYS A 71 -46.86 -3.57 53.22
CA LYS A 71 -45.53 -3.66 53.83
C LYS A 71 -44.68 -4.79 53.26
N GLN A 72 -45.27 -5.98 53.07
CA GLN A 72 -44.56 -7.10 52.46
C GLN A 72 -44.15 -6.82 51.00
N LEU A 73 -44.97 -6.07 50.26
CA LEU A 73 -44.65 -5.65 48.89
C LEU A 73 -43.52 -4.62 48.89
N GLU A 74 -43.55 -3.62 49.77
CA GLU A 74 -42.47 -2.64 49.92
C GLU A 74 -41.13 -3.32 50.28
N GLU A 75 -41.15 -4.28 51.21
CA GLU A 75 -39.96 -5.07 51.56
C GLU A 75 -39.44 -5.89 50.37
N ARG A 76 -40.33 -6.55 49.62
CA ARG A 76 -39.96 -7.32 48.42
C ARG A 76 -39.39 -6.42 47.33
N GLU A 77 -39.99 -5.26 47.11
CA GLU A 77 -39.51 -4.29 46.13
C GLU A 77 -38.09 -3.82 46.47
N LEU A 78 -37.82 -3.51 47.75
CA LEU A 78 -36.48 -3.14 48.20
C LEU A 78 -35.46 -4.27 48.00
N HIS A 79 -35.84 -5.52 48.28
CA HIS A 79 -34.96 -6.67 48.02
C HIS A 79 -34.67 -6.87 46.54
N VAL A 80 -35.65 -6.67 45.66
CA VAL A 80 -35.48 -6.77 44.21
C VAL A 80 -34.57 -5.65 43.72
N GLN A 81 -34.82 -4.40 44.10
CA GLN A 81 -33.96 -3.26 43.75
C GLN A 81 -32.52 -3.47 44.21
N GLN A 82 -32.30 -4.03 45.39
CA GLN A 82 -30.96 -4.34 45.87
C GLN A 82 -30.29 -5.42 45.00
N ARG A 83 -31.02 -6.47 44.61
CA ARG A 83 -30.50 -7.51 43.70
C ARG A 83 -30.18 -6.95 42.32
N GLU A 84 -31.06 -6.13 41.76
CA GLU A 84 -30.85 -5.44 40.48
C GLU A 84 -29.60 -4.57 40.52
N ASN A 85 -29.41 -3.78 41.58
CA ASN A 85 -28.22 -2.95 41.75
C ASN A 85 -26.94 -3.78 41.87
N ASN A 86 -26.98 -4.92 42.56
CA ASN A 86 -25.84 -5.81 42.67
C ASN A 86 -25.50 -6.44 41.30
N ILE A 87 -26.50 -6.94 40.57
CA ILE A 87 -26.32 -7.51 39.23
C ILE A 87 -25.77 -6.45 38.27
N LYS A 88 -26.34 -5.24 38.30
CA LYS A 88 -25.89 -4.11 37.48
C LYS A 88 -24.40 -3.82 37.71
N LYS A 89 -23.97 -3.69 38.98
CA LYS A 89 -22.55 -3.46 39.32
C LYS A 89 -21.64 -4.56 38.79
N THR A 90 -22.05 -5.83 38.90
CA THR A 90 -21.27 -6.96 38.39
C THR A 90 -21.13 -6.91 36.87
N ILE A 91 -22.22 -6.67 36.15
CA ILE A 91 -22.20 -6.56 34.68
C ILE A 91 -21.35 -5.37 34.25
N GLU A 92 -21.49 -4.21 34.90
CA GLU A 92 -20.68 -3.03 34.60
C GLU A 92 -19.18 -3.28 34.80
N ALA A 93 -18.80 -3.99 35.87
CA ALA A 93 -17.42 -4.37 36.11
C ALA A 93 -16.87 -5.33 35.04
N GLN A 94 -17.64 -6.37 34.69
CA GLN A 94 -17.27 -7.32 33.64
C GLN A 94 -17.12 -6.64 32.28
N VAL A 95 -18.07 -5.78 31.89
CA VAL A 95 -18.01 -5.03 30.65
C VAL A 95 -16.81 -4.08 30.62
N ALA A 96 -16.47 -3.45 31.74
CA ALA A 96 -15.28 -2.61 31.83
C ALA A 96 -13.98 -3.40 31.63
N GLU A 97 -13.91 -4.61 32.20
CA GLU A 97 -12.76 -5.51 32.04
C GLU A 97 -12.64 -6.03 30.60
N GLU A 98 -13.72 -6.48 29.98
CA GLU A 98 -13.73 -6.91 28.58
C GLU A 98 -13.36 -5.78 27.62
N ARG A 99 -13.86 -4.56 27.87
CA ARG A 99 -13.47 -3.38 27.08
C ARG A 99 -11.98 -3.07 27.18
N LYS A 100 -11.41 -3.20 28.38
CA LYS A 100 -9.98 -3.03 28.60
C LYS A 100 -9.19 -4.11 27.86
N HIS A 101 -9.57 -5.37 28.01
CA HIS A 101 -8.92 -6.49 27.34
C HIS A 101 -8.94 -6.34 25.81
N LEU A 102 -10.11 -6.03 25.25
CA LEU A 102 -10.26 -5.81 23.80
C LEU A 102 -9.42 -4.64 23.29
N LYS A 103 -9.30 -3.58 24.10
CA LYS A 103 -8.46 -2.43 23.78
C LYS A 103 -6.97 -2.80 23.76
N ASP A 104 -6.52 -3.54 24.77
CA ASP A 104 -5.14 -4.02 24.87
C ASP A 104 -4.80 -4.97 23.69
N GLU A 105 -5.71 -5.89 23.34
CA GLU A 105 -5.55 -6.77 22.18
C GLU A 105 -5.47 -6.00 20.86
N TYR A 106 -6.34 -5.00 20.67
CA TYR A 106 -6.32 -4.16 19.48
C TYR A 106 -4.99 -3.40 19.35
N ASP A 107 -4.49 -2.81 20.44
CA ASP A 107 -3.23 -2.07 20.43
C ASP A 107 -2.03 -3.00 20.20
N ALA A 108 -2.07 -4.23 20.73
CA ALA A 108 -1.07 -5.27 20.47
C ALA A 108 -1.06 -5.71 19.00
N LEU A 109 -2.24 -5.97 18.42
CA LEU A 109 -2.39 -6.34 17.01
C LEU A 109 -1.91 -5.21 16.09
N LYS A 110 -2.26 -3.96 16.41
CA LYS A 110 -1.81 -2.79 15.66
C LYS A 110 -0.28 -2.66 15.67
N SER A 111 0.32 -2.79 16.85
CA SER A 111 1.79 -2.73 17.01
C SER A 111 2.48 -3.86 16.27
N ARG A 112 1.91 -5.08 16.33
CA ARG A 112 2.40 -6.24 15.58
C ARG A 112 2.36 -5.99 14.07
N LEU A 113 1.23 -5.54 13.54
CA LEU A 113 1.06 -5.26 12.12
C LEU A 113 2.07 -4.20 11.64
N GLU A 114 2.26 -3.13 12.41
CA GLU A 114 3.24 -2.09 12.10
C GLU A 114 4.68 -2.64 12.10
N SER A 115 5.02 -3.50 13.06
CA SER A 115 6.34 -4.15 13.11
C SER A 115 6.58 -5.10 11.94
N GLU A 116 5.57 -5.91 11.55
CA GLU A 116 5.66 -6.83 10.43
C GLU A 116 5.82 -6.07 9.10
N TYR A 117 5.06 -4.98 8.92
CA TYR A 117 5.20 -4.09 7.77
C TYR A 117 6.60 -3.49 7.68
N ASN A 118 7.12 -2.93 8.79
CA ASN A 118 8.45 -2.33 8.81
C ASN A 118 9.55 -3.35 8.53
N ASN A 119 9.46 -4.55 9.12
CA ASN A 119 10.40 -5.64 8.86
C ASN A 119 10.39 -6.06 7.39
N CYS A 120 9.21 -6.20 6.79
CA CYS A 120 9.04 -6.52 5.37
C CYS A 120 9.68 -5.45 4.47
N MET A 121 9.45 -4.17 4.78
CA MET A 121 10.03 -3.05 4.04
C MET A 121 11.57 -3.03 4.13
N VAL A 122 12.14 -3.35 5.29
CA VAL A 122 13.60 -3.45 5.46
C VAL A 122 14.17 -4.61 4.65
N ASP A 123 13.55 -5.80 4.71
CA ASP A 123 13.96 -6.97 3.91
C ASP A 123 13.90 -6.69 2.40
N MET A 124 12.83 -6.05 1.93
CA MET A 124 12.70 -5.65 0.53
C MET A 124 13.80 -4.66 0.11
N LYS A 125 14.10 -3.65 0.93
CA LYS A 125 15.19 -2.71 0.66
C LYS A 125 16.54 -3.42 0.57
N GLN A 126 16.80 -4.34 1.50
CA GLN A 126 18.03 -5.14 1.51
C GLN A 126 18.15 -5.99 0.23
N LYS A 127 17.07 -6.67 -0.18
CA LYS A 127 17.04 -7.47 -1.41
C LYS A 127 17.27 -6.62 -2.64
N ILE A 128 16.63 -5.45 -2.75
CA ILE A 128 16.84 -4.51 -3.85
C ILE A 128 18.32 -4.09 -3.92
N TYR A 129 18.92 -3.76 -2.78
CA TYR A 129 20.35 -3.42 -2.73
C TYR A 129 21.24 -4.57 -3.21
N SER A 130 20.97 -5.81 -2.76
CA SER A 130 21.73 -6.97 -3.20
C SER A 130 21.59 -7.25 -4.70
N PHE A 131 20.38 -7.13 -5.26
CA PHE A 131 20.14 -7.33 -6.68
C PHE A 131 20.82 -6.26 -7.52
N LYS A 132 20.79 -5.00 -7.06
CA LYS A 132 21.51 -3.91 -7.71
C LYS A 132 23.01 -4.21 -7.80
N HIS A 133 23.63 -4.62 -6.68
CA HIS A 133 25.06 -4.94 -6.66
C HIS A 133 25.40 -6.12 -7.58
N GLN A 134 24.59 -7.18 -7.56
CA GLN A 134 24.79 -8.34 -8.44
C GLN A 134 24.70 -7.95 -9.93
N LEU A 135 23.74 -7.10 -10.30
CA LEU A 135 23.60 -6.62 -11.67
C LEU A 135 24.80 -5.74 -12.09
N GLU A 136 25.27 -4.86 -11.20
CA GLU A 136 26.46 -4.03 -11.46
C GLU A 136 27.71 -4.90 -11.65
N GLU A 137 27.91 -5.94 -10.83
CA GLU A 137 29.01 -6.89 -10.98
C GLU A 137 28.92 -7.71 -12.26
N GLN A 138 27.72 -8.17 -12.63
CA GLN A 138 27.50 -8.89 -13.90
C GLN A 138 27.77 -8.00 -15.11
N GLN A 139 27.33 -6.74 -15.07
CA GLN A 139 27.58 -5.79 -16.15
C GLN A 139 29.09 -5.49 -16.28
N LYS A 140 29.78 -5.28 -15.16
CA LYS A 140 31.22 -5.01 -15.14
C LYS A 140 32.01 -6.20 -15.67
N SER A 141 31.74 -7.41 -15.16
CA SER A 141 32.42 -8.62 -15.62
C SER A 141 32.16 -8.91 -17.10
N GLY A 142 30.93 -8.73 -17.58
CA GLY A 142 30.59 -8.87 -18.99
C GLY A 142 31.32 -7.85 -19.88
N SER A 143 31.43 -6.59 -19.42
CA SER A 143 32.21 -5.56 -20.12
C SER A 143 33.69 -5.90 -20.19
N ASP A 144 34.29 -6.33 -19.07
CA ASP A 144 35.71 -6.69 -18.99
C ASP A 144 36.04 -7.89 -19.90
N ASP A 145 35.15 -8.89 -19.96
CA ASP A 145 35.33 -10.05 -20.83
C ASP A 145 35.26 -9.65 -22.32
N LEU A 146 34.25 -8.84 -22.67
CA LEU A 146 34.11 -8.35 -24.04
C LEU A 146 35.32 -7.52 -24.48
N GLU A 147 35.83 -6.65 -23.59
CA GLU A 147 37.05 -5.86 -23.85
C GLU A 147 38.28 -6.76 -24.08
N ARG A 148 38.45 -7.80 -23.26
CA ARG A 148 39.53 -8.80 -23.44
C ARG A 148 39.40 -9.50 -24.78
N GLN A 149 38.19 -9.91 -25.16
CA GLN A 149 37.94 -10.56 -26.46
C GLN A 149 38.31 -9.64 -27.62
N TYR A 150 37.88 -8.38 -27.60
CA TYR A 150 38.23 -7.40 -28.64
C TYR A 150 39.74 -7.15 -28.72
N LYS A 151 40.42 -6.94 -27.59
CA LYS A 151 41.88 -6.77 -27.54
C LYS A 151 42.61 -7.97 -28.13
N SER A 152 42.21 -9.18 -27.77
CA SER A 152 42.78 -10.43 -28.30
C SER A 152 42.60 -10.52 -29.82
N ARG A 153 41.41 -10.21 -30.32
CA ARG A 153 41.09 -10.26 -31.76
C ARG A 153 41.87 -9.21 -32.57
N ILE A 154 42.02 -8.00 -32.03
CA ILE A 154 42.85 -6.94 -32.63
C ILE A 154 44.31 -7.42 -32.71
N CYS A 155 44.87 -7.94 -31.63
CA CYS A 155 46.24 -8.47 -31.64
C CYS A 155 46.45 -9.61 -32.66
N ALA A 156 45.46 -10.48 -32.84
CA ALA A 156 45.52 -11.54 -33.85
C ALA A 156 45.50 -10.97 -35.28
N LEU A 157 44.67 -9.96 -35.53
CA LEU A 157 44.59 -9.28 -36.82
C LEU A 157 45.89 -8.52 -37.13
N ASP A 158 46.46 -7.80 -36.16
CA ASP A 158 47.72 -7.07 -36.34
C ASP A 158 48.87 -8.01 -36.71
N LYS A 159 48.96 -9.17 -36.04
CA LYS A 159 49.95 -10.21 -36.38
C LYS A 159 49.76 -10.73 -37.81
N SER A 160 48.52 -10.97 -38.22
CA SER A 160 48.18 -11.42 -39.57
C SER A 160 48.53 -10.37 -40.64
N ASN A 161 48.19 -9.11 -40.38
CA ASN A 161 48.51 -7.98 -41.25
C ASN A 161 50.03 -7.83 -41.43
N ALA A 162 50.80 -7.91 -40.34
CA ALA A 162 52.27 -7.84 -40.41
C ALA A 162 52.89 -8.98 -41.26
N VAL A 163 52.27 -10.16 -41.31
CA VAL A 163 52.69 -11.25 -42.21
C VAL A 163 52.36 -10.92 -43.66
N LYS A 164 51.15 -10.45 -43.94
CA LYS A 164 50.71 -10.05 -45.28
C LYS A 164 51.55 -8.90 -45.83
N ASP A 165 51.89 -7.91 -45.02
CA ASP A 165 52.72 -6.77 -45.44
C ASP A 165 54.11 -7.23 -45.90
N LYS A 166 54.70 -8.21 -45.18
CA LYS A 166 55.98 -8.82 -45.60
C LYS A 166 55.86 -9.54 -46.94
N GLU A 167 54.74 -10.23 -47.16
CA GLU A 167 54.48 -10.94 -48.42
C GLU A 167 54.26 -9.97 -49.59
N ILE A 168 53.48 -8.91 -49.38
CA ILE A 168 53.30 -7.81 -50.34
C ILE A 168 54.65 -7.18 -50.69
N GLY A 169 55.52 -6.97 -49.70
CA GLY A 169 56.87 -6.45 -49.92
C GLY A 169 57.71 -7.35 -50.83
N LYS A 170 57.66 -8.68 -50.61
CA LYS A 170 58.36 -9.66 -51.47
C LYS A 170 57.81 -9.66 -52.90
N LEU A 171 56.49 -9.70 -53.06
CA LEU A 171 55.85 -9.67 -54.37
C LEU A 171 56.17 -8.38 -55.13
N SER A 172 56.15 -7.25 -54.43
CA SER A 172 56.48 -5.93 -55.00
C SER A 172 57.93 -5.87 -55.49
N ALA A 173 58.87 -6.44 -54.73
CA ALA A 173 60.28 -6.55 -55.15
C ALA A 173 60.45 -7.44 -56.39
N SER A 174 59.79 -8.60 -56.43
CA SER A 174 59.79 -9.50 -57.59
C SER A 174 59.20 -8.84 -58.82
N LEU A 175 58.07 -8.13 -58.68
CA LEU A 175 57.43 -7.40 -59.77
C LEU A 175 58.35 -6.31 -60.35
N SER A 176 59.04 -5.56 -59.47
CA SER A 176 60.02 -4.56 -59.89
C SER A 176 61.16 -5.17 -60.70
N ARG A 177 61.69 -6.32 -60.25
CA ARG A 177 62.74 -7.05 -60.97
C ARG A 177 62.28 -7.50 -62.35
N SER A 178 61.13 -8.18 -62.45
CA SER A 178 60.59 -8.61 -63.74
C SER A 178 60.26 -7.44 -64.67
N LYS A 179 59.82 -6.30 -64.13
CA LYS A 179 59.61 -5.08 -64.93
C LYS A 179 60.90 -4.58 -65.57
N ASN A 180 62.02 -4.61 -64.85
CA ASN A 180 63.32 -4.24 -65.39
C ASN A 180 63.80 -5.26 -66.44
N GLU A 181 63.68 -6.56 -66.18
CA GLU A 181 64.02 -7.62 -67.14
C GLU A 181 63.24 -7.46 -68.46
N ILE A 182 61.94 -7.15 -68.40
CA ILE A 182 61.13 -6.88 -69.60
C ILE A 182 61.65 -5.66 -70.36
N LYS A 183 62.08 -4.61 -69.66
CA LYS A 183 62.65 -3.42 -70.29
C LYS A 183 63.94 -3.75 -71.04
N ASP A 184 64.81 -4.55 -70.42
CA ASP A 184 66.08 -4.98 -71.01
C ASP A 184 65.85 -5.89 -72.22
N LEU A 185 64.94 -6.86 -72.11
CA LEU A 185 64.54 -7.72 -73.23
C LEU A 185 63.95 -6.93 -74.40
N LYS A 186 63.14 -5.89 -74.13
CA LYS A 186 62.64 -4.99 -75.18
C LYS A 186 63.77 -4.27 -75.91
N HIS A 187 64.81 -3.83 -75.20
CA HIS A 187 65.97 -3.20 -75.81
C HIS A 187 66.74 -4.19 -76.70
N VAL A 188 67.01 -5.40 -76.20
CA VAL A 188 67.67 -6.47 -76.96
C VAL A 188 66.86 -6.80 -78.23
N LEU A 189 65.55 -6.97 -78.11
CA LEU A 189 64.66 -7.26 -79.24
C LEU A 189 64.70 -6.15 -80.30
N SER A 190 64.72 -4.88 -79.89
CA SER A 190 64.87 -3.75 -80.82
C SER A 190 66.20 -3.79 -81.58
N SER A 191 67.29 -4.17 -80.90
CA SER A 191 68.60 -4.35 -81.52
C SER A 191 68.60 -5.51 -82.51
N VAL A 192 68.08 -6.67 -82.13
CA VAL A 192 67.97 -7.86 -83.00
C VAL A 192 67.11 -7.54 -84.23
N LYS A 193 66.02 -6.81 -84.06
CA LYS A 193 65.16 -6.37 -85.17
C LYS A 193 65.93 -5.50 -86.17
N LYS A 194 66.81 -4.61 -85.70
CA LYS A 194 67.69 -3.81 -86.58
C LYS A 194 68.67 -4.71 -87.32
N THR A 195 69.33 -5.65 -86.65
CA THR A 195 70.29 -6.55 -87.31
C THR A 195 69.63 -7.46 -88.34
N ILE A 196 68.43 -7.99 -88.07
CA ILE A 196 67.66 -8.78 -89.06
C ILE A 196 67.38 -7.92 -90.29
N LYS A 197 66.90 -6.69 -90.10
CA LYS A 197 66.64 -5.78 -91.22
C LYS A 197 67.91 -5.52 -92.06
N THR A 198 69.05 -5.30 -91.42
CA THR A 198 70.33 -5.14 -92.13
C THR A 198 70.71 -6.39 -92.94
N LEU A 199 70.48 -7.59 -92.39
CA LEU A 199 70.72 -8.83 -93.11
C LEU A 199 69.76 -9.02 -94.29
N ASP A 200 68.47 -8.71 -94.11
CA ASP A 200 67.47 -8.73 -95.19
C ASP A 200 67.85 -7.78 -96.32
N ASP A 201 68.29 -6.55 -96.00
CA ASP A 201 68.76 -5.56 -96.97
C ASP A 201 69.99 -6.10 -97.75
N ILE A 202 70.92 -6.79 -97.07
CA ILE A 202 72.08 -7.43 -97.71
C ILE A 202 71.66 -8.57 -98.63
N ILE A 203 70.74 -9.45 -98.19
CA ILE A 203 70.24 -10.57 -98.99
C ILE A 203 69.55 -10.04 -100.25
N TYR A 204 68.65 -9.07 -100.11
CA TYR A 204 67.97 -8.44 -101.23
C TYR A 204 68.95 -7.85 -102.25
N SER A 205 69.99 -7.15 -101.79
CA SER A 205 71.05 -6.62 -102.65
C SER A 205 71.79 -7.74 -103.40
N LYS A 206 72.12 -8.85 -102.73
CA LYS A 206 72.79 -9.99 -103.38
C LYS A 206 71.90 -10.67 -104.42
N ASP A 207 70.62 -10.87 -104.12
CA ASP A 207 69.66 -11.48 -105.05
C ASP A 207 69.49 -10.64 -106.32
N GLN A 208 69.42 -9.31 -106.20
CA GLN A 208 69.41 -8.41 -107.37
C GLN A 208 70.67 -8.54 -108.23
N THR A 209 71.82 -8.80 -107.61
CA THR A 209 73.10 -8.96 -108.32
C THR A 209 73.15 -10.28 -109.11
N ILE A 210 72.45 -11.32 -108.63
CA ILE A 210 72.36 -12.64 -109.29
C ILE A 210 71.39 -12.61 -110.49
N ILE A 211 70.28 -11.87 -110.39
CA ILE A 211 69.28 -11.76 -111.46
C ILE A 211 69.79 -10.93 -112.66
N ALA A 212 70.78 -10.07 -112.46
CA ALA A 212 71.38 -9.21 -113.49
C ALA A 212 72.48 -9.89 -114.34
N TYR A 213 72.78 -11.16 -114.09
CA TYR A 213 73.73 -12.01 -114.82
C TYR A 213 73.01 -13.08 -115.64
#